data_AF-A0A7X7P8S6-F1
#
_entry.id   AF-A0A7X7P8S6-F1
#
_cell.length_a   1.000
_cell.length_b   1.000
_cell.length_c   1.000
_cell.angle_alpha   90.00
_cell.angle_beta   90.00
_cell.angle_gamma   90.00
#
_symmetry.space_group_name_H-M   'P 1'
#
loop_
_entity.id
_entity.type
_entity.pdbx_description
1 polymer ?
#
loop_
_entity_poly.entity_id
_entity_poly.type
_entity_poly.pdbx_seq_one_letter_code
_entity_poly.pdbx_strand_id
1 'polypeptide(L)'
;MTQTSFSRTSNAADVPPVGTVVSSIRAQLASLAPSERRVAQTCVDRPHDTAWFSAADLAAAADTSTATVVRTCQNLGFDGFQQLRMLLLRDFGAEHSAPAAEVAGDDMSLVETIIRDVAADLSGSLAPLSTDAARTAIQLVRGADRVLVVGNGGSAPAAMAFATRMLSTRRRIEAPTDAIIQQLAAGQLGDGDVLLAISDTGWNPRTVEAAEAARGRAAMTMATRIALLDGGKVEQIGTPEEVYDRPESVFVAGFLGSPPMNLLDARLRGDDRIIVSAEGIRAQLWQGRVDEREVVLGVRPEHLRLAESTDDVTFDVRVDLVENLGSEEIAHCLVGDSALAVRGRRPTGLLAGERVILAADPQHVHLFDKASGRRLEWIPDSVPANVLTDA
;
A
#
# COMPACT_ATOMS: atom_id res chain seq x y z
N MET A 1 -49.00 5.38 -20.98
CA MET A 1 -48.90 4.65 -19.70
C MET A 1 -48.31 3.29 -20.00
N THR A 2 -47.02 3.14 -19.82
CA THR A 2 -46.32 1.85 -19.92
C THR A 2 -45.18 1.92 -18.92
N GLN A 3 -45.43 1.39 -17.73
CA GLN A 3 -44.41 1.12 -16.71
C GLN A 3 -43.46 0.07 -17.29
N THR A 4 -42.18 0.40 -17.38
CA THR A 4 -41.12 -0.59 -17.57
C THR A 4 -40.44 -0.73 -16.21
N SER A 5 -40.74 -1.83 -15.52
CA SER A 5 -40.16 -2.19 -14.24
C SER A 5 -38.67 -2.49 -14.41
N PHE A 6 -37.81 -1.64 -13.86
CA PHE A 6 -36.40 -1.98 -13.64
C PHE A 6 -36.31 -2.94 -12.45
N SER A 7 -36.25 -4.24 -12.76
CA SER A 7 -35.74 -5.25 -11.84
C SER A 7 -34.25 -4.99 -11.65
N ARG A 8 -33.85 -4.49 -10.47
CA ARG A 8 -32.46 -4.54 -10.04
C ARG A 8 -32.15 -5.99 -9.70
N THR A 9 -31.50 -6.71 -10.60
CA THR A 9 -30.70 -7.86 -10.21
C THR A 9 -29.52 -7.31 -9.42
N SER A 10 -29.60 -7.35 -8.10
CA SER A 10 -28.44 -7.22 -7.22
C SER A 10 -27.45 -8.31 -7.64
N ASN A 11 -26.30 -7.90 -8.17
CA ASN A 11 -25.24 -8.81 -8.54
C ASN A 11 -24.80 -9.55 -7.27
N ALA A 12 -24.77 -10.88 -7.29
CA ALA A 12 -24.45 -11.72 -6.13
C ALA A 12 -22.99 -11.60 -5.65
N ALA A 13 -22.21 -10.69 -6.25
CA ALA A 13 -20.79 -10.42 -5.96
C ALA A 13 -20.56 -9.55 -4.72
N ASP A 14 -21.60 -9.01 -4.09
CA ASP A 14 -21.49 -8.10 -2.93
C ASP A 14 -21.74 -8.80 -1.57
N VAL A 15 -21.86 -10.13 -1.58
CA VAL A 15 -22.07 -10.94 -0.37
C VAL A 15 -20.77 -11.69 -0.08
N PRO A 16 -20.09 -11.41 1.05
CA PRO A 16 -18.90 -12.17 1.42
C PRO A 16 -19.23 -13.66 1.50
N PRO A 17 -18.30 -14.55 1.12
CA PRO A 17 -18.55 -15.99 1.12
C PRO A 17 -19.08 -16.45 2.48
N VAL A 18 -20.01 -17.41 2.47
CA VAL A 18 -20.57 -18.00 3.69
C VAL A 18 -19.46 -18.85 4.35
N GLY A 19 -18.84 -18.32 5.40
CA GLY A 19 -17.72 -18.96 6.11
C GLY A 19 -16.38 -18.25 5.89
N THR A 20 -15.28 -18.82 6.40
CA THR A 20 -13.94 -18.24 6.19
C THR A 20 -13.51 -18.38 4.73
N VAL A 21 -12.70 -17.44 4.27
CA VAL A 21 -12.08 -17.40 2.94
C VAL A 21 -11.40 -18.73 2.62
N VAL A 22 -10.62 -19.28 3.56
CA VAL A 22 -9.96 -20.59 3.38
C VAL A 22 -10.96 -21.71 3.15
N SER A 23 -12.08 -21.73 3.88
CA SER A 23 -13.14 -22.74 3.72
C SER A 23 -13.84 -22.61 2.36
N SER A 24 -14.08 -21.37 1.92
CA SER A 24 -14.66 -21.07 0.60
C SER A 24 -13.74 -21.52 -0.54
N ILE A 25 -12.43 -21.30 -0.41
CA ILE A 25 -11.44 -21.75 -1.40
C ILE A 25 -11.36 -23.28 -1.43
N ARG A 26 -11.31 -23.94 -0.25
CA ARG A 26 -11.30 -25.41 -0.16
C ARG A 26 -12.47 -26.07 -0.87
N ALA A 27 -13.67 -25.50 -0.75
CA ALA A 27 -14.87 -26.01 -1.40
C ALA A 27 -14.80 -25.99 -2.94
N GLN A 28 -13.96 -25.13 -3.51
CA GLN A 28 -13.85 -24.91 -4.96
C GLN A 28 -12.56 -25.48 -5.57
N LEU A 29 -11.62 -26.02 -4.77
CA LEU A 29 -10.34 -26.55 -5.25
C LEU A 29 -10.48 -27.59 -6.37
N ALA A 30 -11.51 -28.44 -6.28
CA ALA A 30 -11.73 -29.52 -7.24
C ALA A 30 -12.21 -29.02 -8.62
N SER A 31 -12.85 -27.86 -8.69
CA SER A 31 -13.36 -27.29 -9.94
C SER A 31 -12.36 -26.40 -10.69
N LEU A 32 -11.25 -26.04 -10.04
CA LEU A 32 -10.22 -25.18 -10.65
C LEU A 32 -9.33 -25.94 -11.64
N ALA A 33 -8.83 -25.21 -12.66
CA ALA A 33 -7.81 -25.71 -13.59
C ALA A 33 -6.49 -25.99 -12.85
N PRO A 34 -5.56 -26.82 -13.39
CA PRO A 34 -4.35 -27.25 -12.66
C PRO A 34 -3.48 -26.10 -12.13
N SER A 35 -3.28 -25.03 -12.91
CA SER A 35 -2.50 -23.87 -12.49
C SER A 35 -3.23 -23.01 -11.45
N GLU A 36 -4.53 -22.83 -11.60
CA GLU A 36 -5.37 -22.10 -10.64
C GLU A 36 -5.50 -22.86 -9.32
N ARG A 37 -5.56 -24.19 -9.40
CA ARG A 37 -5.56 -25.06 -8.23
C ARG A 37 -4.28 -24.92 -7.42
N ARG A 38 -3.10 -24.74 -8.05
CA ARG A 38 -1.85 -24.49 -7.31
C ARG A 38 -1.88 -23.16 -6.55
N VAL A 39 -2.40 -22.11 -7.18
CA VAL A 39 -2.60 -20.81 -6.51
C VAL A 39 -3.55 -20.96 -5.33
N ALA A 40 -4.74 -21.51 -5.56
CA ALA A 40 -5.75 -21.71 -4.53
C ALA A 40 -5.26 -22.62 -3.40
N GLN A 41 -4.50 -23.67 -3.72
CA GLN A 41 -3.89 -24.58 -2.75
C GLN A 41 -2.84 -23.84 -1.90
N THR A 42 -2.02 -22.98 -2.50
CA THR A 42 -1.04 -22.15 -1.77
C THR A 42 -1.75 -21.21 -0.78
N CYS A 43 -2.85 -20.58 -1.20
CA CYS A 43 -3.70 -19.77 -0.33
C CYS A 43 -4.29 -20.57 0.84
N VAL A 44 -4.57 -21.87 0.65
CA VAL A 44 -5.12 -22.76 1.68
C VAL A 44 -4.07 -23.33 2.62
N ASP A 45 -2.88 -23.64 2.10
CA ASP A 45 -1.79 -24.27 2.84
C ASP A 45 -1.00 -23.24 3.65
N ARG A 46 -0.90 -22.00 3.13
CA ARG A 46 -0.14 -20.89 3.72
C ARG A 46 -0.99 -19.62 3.79
N PRO A 47 -2.17 -19.66 4.46
CA PRO A 47 -3.12 -18.55 4.41
C PRO A 47 -2.56 -17.30 5.11
N HIS A 48 -1.77 -17.47 6.19
CA HIS A 48 -1.13 -16.36 6.90
C HIS A 48 -0.10 -15.65 6.02
N ASP A 49 0.84 -16.39 5.43
CA ASP A 49 1.84 -15.81 4.53
C ASP A 49 1.18 -15.14 3.32
N THR A 50 0.15 -15.76 2.77
CA THR A 50 -0.63 -15.23 1.62
C THR A 50 -1.29 -13.88 1.94
N ALA A 51 -1.69 -13.65 3.20
CA ALA A 51 -2.24 -12.37 3.66
C ALA A 51 -1.22 -11.21 3.60
N TRP A 52 0.09 -11.52 3.54
CA TRP A 52 1.17 -10.55 3.49
C TRP A 52 1.91 -10.51 2.16
N PHE A 53 1.71 -11.52 1.32
CA PHE A 53 2.27 -11.59 -0.03
C PHE A 53 1.77 -10.46 -0.94
N SER A 54 2.62 -10.08 -1.89
CA SER A 54 2.20 -9.46 -3.13
C SER A 54 1.64 -10.53 -4.10
N ALA A 55 0.96 -10.08 -5.16
CA ALA A 55 0.46 -11.02 -6.17
C ALA A 55 1.61 -11.79 -6.86
N ALA A 56 2.80 -11.17 -6.96
CA ALA A 56 4.01 -11.79 -7.48
C ALA A 56 4.58 -12.83 -6.51
N ASP A 57 4.57 -12.57 -5.20
CA ASP A 57 5.04 -13.54 -4.19
C ASP A 57 4.17 -14.79 -4.16
N LEU A 58 2.84 -14.61 -4.24
CA LEU A 58 1.92 -15.75 -4.34
C LEU A 58 2.12 -16.51 -5.67
N ALA A 59 2.37 -15.80 -6.77
CA ALA A 59 2.63 -16.43 -8.06
C ALA A 59 3.90 -17.30 -8.00
N ALA A 60 4.98 -16.77 -7.42
CA ALA A 60 6.23 -17.49 -7.21
C ALA A 60 6.05 -18.69 -6.27
N ALA A 61 5.33 -18.53 -5.16
CA ALA A 61 5.06 -19.61 -4.21
C ALA A 61 4.19 -20.74 -4.81
N ALA A 62 3.31 -20.41 -5.75
CA ALA A 62 2.44 -21.37 -6.44
C ALA A 62 3.05 -21.97 -7.72
N ASP A 63 4.25 -21.53 -8.12
CA ASP A 63 4.86 -21.84 -9.43
C ASP A 63 3.89 -21.53 -10.59
N THR A 64 3.43 -20.27 -10.63
CA THR A 64 2.51 -19.73 -11.63
C THR A 64 2.83 -18.28 -11.97
N SER A 65 2.06 -17.67 -12.88
CA SER A 65 2.14 -16.24 -13.18
C SER A 65 1.18 -15.40 -12.33
N THR A 66 1.49 -14.13 -12.13
CA THR A 66 0.61 -13.15 -11.45
C THR A 66 -0.76 -13.06 -12.13
N ALA A 67 -0.83 -13.17 -13.46
CA ALA A 67 -2.10 -13.25 -14.20
C ALA A 67 -2.93 -14.48 -13.83
N THR A 68 -2.27 -15.62 -13.54
CA THR A 68 -2.95 -16.82 -13.03
C THR A 68 -3.49 -16.56 -11.63
N VAL A 69 -2.76 -15.85 -10.78
CA VAL A 69 -3.21 -15.47 -9.43
C VAL A 69 -4.47 -14.60 -9.50
N VAL A 70 -4.46 -13.53 -10.30
CA VAL A 70 -5.60 -12.62 -10.46
C VAL A 70 -6.82 -13.38 -11.01
N ARG A 71 -6.63 -14.17 -12.07
CA ARG A 71 -7.71 -14.99 -12.66
C ARG A 71 -8.27 -16.00 -11.67
N THR A 72 -7.40 -16.65 -10.89
CA THR A 72 -7.83 -17.58 -9.84
C THR A 72 -8.69 -16.88 -8.80
N CYS A 73 -8.29 -15.68 -8.35
CA CYS A 73 -9.07 -14.89 -7.40
C CYS A 73 -10.46 -14.55 -7.96
N GLN A 74 -10.54 -14.14 -9.23
CA GLN A 74 -11.81 -13.86 -9.92
C GLN A 74 -12.68 -15.10 -10.07
N ASN A 75 -12.10 -16.23 -10.46
CA ASN A 75 -12.82 -17.51 -10.57
C ASN A 75 -13.33 -18.01 -9.20
N LEU A 76 -12.64 -17.68 -8.12
CA LEU A 76 -13.05 -17.97 -6.75
C LEU A 76 -14.11 -16.98 -6.21
N GLY A 77 -14.46 -15.94 -6.99
CA GLY A 77 -15.49 -14.97 -6.65
C GLY A 77 -14.97 -13.70 -5.96
N PHE A 78 -13.67 -13.42 -6.02
CA PHE A 78 -13.06 -12.19 -5.51
C PHE A 78 -12.76 -11.20 -6.65
N ASP A 79 -12.87 -9.90 -6.42
CA ASP A 79 -12.54 -8.83 -7.38
C ASP A 79 -11.07 -8.87 -7.83
N GLY A 80 -10.19 -9.47 -7.01
CA GLY A 80 -8.80 -9.72 -7.33
C GLY A 80 -7.99 -10.15 -6.10
N PHE A 81 -6.67 -10.29 -6.27
CA PHE A 81 -5.79 -10.75 -5.19
C PHE A 81 -5.78 -9.81 -3.98
N GLN A 82 -5.91 -8.50 -4.20
CA GLN A 82 -6.00 -7.53 -3.11
C GLN A 82 -7.23 -7.77 -2.23
N GLN A 83 -8.40 -8.04 -2.83
CA GLN A 83 -9.60 -8.33 -2.07
C GLN A 83 -9.46 -9.67 -1.32
N LEU A 84 -8.92 -10.71 -1.97
CA LEU A 84 -8.61 -11.98 -1.30
C LEU A 84 -7.73 -11.75 -0.06
N ARG A 85 -6.64 -10.99 -0.23
CA ARG A 85 -5.70 -10.64 0.85
C ARG A 85 -6.38 -9.89 2.00
N MET A 86 -7.20 -8.89 1.70
CA MET A 86 -7.96 -8.16 2.70
C MET A 86 -8.93 -9.06 3.47
N LEU A 87 -9.61 -9.97 2.77
CA LEU A 87 -10.56 -10.89 3.40
C LEU A 87 -9.84 -11.96 4.23
N LEU A 88 -8.64 -12.41 3.82
CA LEU A 88 -7.78 -13.26 4.65
C LEU A 88 -7.34 -12.52 5.93
N LEU A 89 -6.86 -11.27 5.81
CA LEU A 89 -6.51 -10.43 6.96
C LEU A 89 -7.70 -10.17 7.89
N ARG A 90 -8.90 -9.97 7.33
CA ARG A 90 -10.15 -9.86 8.09
C ARG A 90 -10.45 -11.15 8.84
N ASP A 91 -10.31 -12.30 8.20
CA ASP A 91 -10.55 -13.59 8.81
C ASP A 91 -9.54 -13.88 9.93
N PHE A 92 -8.26 -13.49 9.78
CA PHE A 92 -7.30 -13.51 10.88
C PHE A 92 -7.68 -12.55 12.00
N GLY A 93 -8.07 -11.31 11.67
CA GLY A 93 -8.57 -10.35 12.66
C GLY A 93 -9.82 -10.85 13.40
N ALA A 94 -10.65 -11.67 12.73
CA ALA A 94 -11.82 -12.32 13.30
C ALA A 94 -11.47 -13.59 14.10
N GLU A 95 -10.46 -14.39 13.71
CA GLU A 95 -9.90 -15.51 14.50
C GLU A 95 -9.25 -15.02 15.79
N HIS A 96 -8.61 -13.85 15.77
CA HIS A 96 -8.11 -13.18 16.97
C HIS A 96 -9.22 -12.50 17.79
N SER A 97 -10.46 -12.43 17.26
CA SER A 97 -11.61 -11.77 17.90
C SER A 97 -12.86 -12.66 18.11
N ALA A 98 -12.81 -13.97 17.85
CA ALA A 98 -13.94 -14.89 18.02
C ALA A 98 -13.49 -16.21 18.69
N PRO A 99 -14.37 -16.87 19.46
CA PRO A 99 -14.00 -17.65 20.65
C PRO A 99 -13.25 -18.92 20.29
N ALA A 100 -12.17 -19.19 21.05
CA ALA A 100 -11.68 -20.52 21.41
C ALA A 100 -12.13 -21.66 20.47
N ALA A 101 -11.49 -21.80 19.31
CA ALA A 101 -11.67 -23.02 18.52
C ALA A 101 -11.04 -24.18 19.28
N GLU A 102 -11.86 -25.19 19.59
CA GLU A 102 -11.56 -26.50 20.20
C GLU A 102 -10.06 -26.82 20.37
N VAL A 103 -9.46 -26.30 21.43
CA VAL A 103 -8.28 -26.91 22.02
C VAL A 103 -8.82 -28.09 22.82
N ALA A 104 -8.48 -29.30 22.40
CA ALA A 104 -8.58 -30.46 23.27
C ALA A 104 -7.58 -30.27 24.42
N GLY A 105 -7.98 -29.48 25.42
CA GLY A 105 -7.18 -29.07 26.56
C GLY A 105 -8.06 -28.26 27.51
N ASP A 106 -7.85 -28.44 28.81
CA ASP A 106 -8.56 -27.75 29.90
C ASP A 106 -8.69 -26.24 29.60
N ASP A 107 -9.86 -25.63 29.84
CA ASP A 107 -10.15 -24.20 29.57
C ASP A 107 -9.06 -23.27 30.15
N MET A 108 -8.44 -23.71 31.26
CA MET A 108 -7.31 -23.02 31.89
C MET A 108 -6.08 -22.92 30.98
N SER A 109 -5.80 -23.95 30.17
CA SER A 109 -4.62 -24.02 29.29
C SER A 109 -4.71 -23.08 28.08
N LEU A 110 -5.92 -22.85 27.55
CA LEU A 110 -6.13 -21.88 26.47
C LEU A 110 -6.00 -20.44 27.01
N VAL A 111 -6.62 -20.15 28.16
CA VAL A 111 -6.47 -18.86 28.82
C VAL A 111 -5.00 -18.60 29.18
N GLU A 112 -4.30 -19.61 29.69
CA GLU A 112 -2.87 -19.50 30.00
C GLU A 112 -2.01 -19.25 28.76
N THR A 113 -2.33 -19.91 27.64
CA THR A 113 -1.64 -19.70 26.36
C THR A 113 -1.87 -18.28 25.84
N ILE A 114 -3.13 -17.81 25.80
CA ILE A 114 -3.48 -16.45 25.38
C ILE A 114 -2.80 -15.41 26.28
N ILE A 115 -2.83 -15.59 27.61
CA ILE A 115 -2.17 -14.67 28.54
C ILE A 115 -0.66 -14.66 28.33
N ARG A 116 -0.05 -15.83 28.11
CA ARG A 116 1.40 -15.96 27.89
C ARG A 116 1.82 -15.28 26.59
N ASP A 117 1.07 -15.46 25.52
CA ASP A 117 1.34 -14.86 24.21
C ASP A 117 1.19 -13.33 24.29
N VAL A 118 0.09 -12.83 24.87
CA VAL A 118 -0.09 -11.38 25.11
C VAL A 118 1.02 -10.79 25.99
N ALA A 119 1.49 -11.52 27.01
CA ALA A 119 2.58 -11.07 27.88
C ALA A 119 3.94 -11.06 27.16
N ALA A 120 4.19 -12.04 26.28
CA ALA A 120 5.38 -12.09 25.43
C ALA A 120 5.38 -10.95 24.41
N ASP A 121 4.25 -10.70 23.76
CA ASP A 121 4.06 -9.60 22.81
C ASP A 121 4.24 -8.24 23.46
N LEU A 122 3.73 -8.05 24.68
CA LEU A 122 3.91 -6.80 25.43
C LEU A 122 5.39 -6.52 25.75
N SER A 123 6.15 -7.57 26.05
CA SER A 123 7.58 -7.49 26.35
C SER A 123 8.42 -7.24 25.07
N GLY A 124 7.98 -7.79 23.94
CA GLY A 124 8.59 -7.58 22.62
C GLY A 124 8.24 -6.24 21.96
N SER A 125 7.05 -5.69 22.20
CA SER A 125 6.54 -4.46 21.58
C SER A 125 7.26 -3.18 22.04
N LEU A 126 8.00 -3.24 23.14
CA LEU A 126 8.77 -2.11 23.69
C LEU A 126 10.23 -2.07 23.20
N ALA A 127 10.75 -3.16 22.63
CA ALA A 127 12.13 -3.26 22.16
C ALA A 127 12.44 -2.45 20.86
N PRO A 128 11.50 -2.25 19.91
CA PRO A 128 11.76 -1.52 18.67
C PRO A 128 11.53 0.00 18.74
N LEU A 129 10.99 0.53 19.85
CA LEU A 129 10.64 1.96 19.93
C LEU A 129 11.92 2.80 19.94
N SER A 130 12.23 3.46 18.82
CA SER A 130 13.32 4.43 18.80
C SER A 130 12.99 5.58 19.77
N THR A 131 13.91 5.87 20.67
CA THR A 131 13.76 6.95 21.66
C THR A 131 13.53 8.31 21.00
N ASP A 132 13.98 8.49 19.76
CA ASP A 132 13.88 9.75 19.02
C ASP A 132 12.52 9.95 18.36
N ALA A 133 11.92 8.90 17.77
CA ALA A 133 10.56 8.98 17.24
C ALA A 133 9.54 9.18 18.36
N ALA A 134 9.69 8.46 19.47
CA ALA A 134 8.85 8.65 20.65
C ALA A 134 8.98 10.08 21.19
N ARG A 135 10.20 10.62 21.27
CA ARG A 135 10.45 12.00 21.70
C ARG A 135 9.80 13.02 20.76
N THR A 136 9.88 12.81 19.45
CA THR A 136 9.27 13.68 18.44
C THR A 136 7.75 13.68 18.55
N ALA A 137 7.13 12.50 18.65
CA ALA A 137 5.68 12.38 18.84
C ALA A 137 5.23 13.07 20.14
N ILE A 138 5.98 12.90 21.23
CA ILE A 138 5.74 13.60 22.50
C ILE A 138 5.84 15.12 22.31
N GLN A 139 6.82 15.62 21.56
CA GLN A 139 6.98 17.06 21.31
C GLN A 139 5.81 17.63 20.49
N LEU A 140 5.35 16.91 19.45
CA LEU A 140 4.20 17.31 18.65
C LEU A 140 2.92 17.36 19.49
N VAL A 141 2.61 16.29 20.23
CA VAL A 141 1.45 16.23 21.14
C VAL A 141 1.54 17.28 22.24
N ARG A 142 2.75 17.55 22.75
CA ARG A 142 2.99 18.59 23.76
C ARG A 142 2.84 20.00 23.18
N GLY A 143 3.18 20.22 21.90
CA GLY A 143 3.07 21.51 21.23
C GLY A 143 1.64 21.84 20.79
N ALA A 144 0.80 20.81 20.62
CA ALA A 144 -0.51 20.96 20.02
C ALA A 144 -1.50 21.79 20.85
N ASP A 145 -2.33 22.56 20.14
CA ASP A 145 -3.49 23.27 20.68
C ASP A 145 -4.67 22.31 20.87
N ARG A 146 -4.88 21.40 19.90
CA ARG A 146 -5.82 20.29 19.94
C ARG A 146 -5.17 19.01 19.44
N VAL A 147 -5.50 17.87 20.04
CA VAL A 147 -5.13 16.55 19.55
C VAL A 147 -6.38 15.75 19.25
N LEU A 148 -6.59 15.40 17.99
CA LEU A 148 -7.62 14.47 17.56
C LEU A 148 -7.01 13.08 17.44
N VAL A 149 -7.51 12.13 18.23
CA VAL A 149 -7.07 10.74 18.19
C VAL A 149 -8.09 9.93 17.41
N VAL A 150 -7.65 9.27 16.35
CA VAL A 150 -8.51 8.46 15.48
C VAL A 150 -8.07 7.00 15.53
N GLY A 151 -9.05 6.12 15.49
CA GLY A 151 -8.85 4.68 15.57
C GLY A 151 -10.19 4.00 15.49
N ASN A 152 -10.28 2.95 14.69
CA ASN A 152 -11.54 2.26 14.39
C ASN A 152 -11.40 0.76 14.68
N GLY A 153 -12.54 0.10 14.95
CA GLY A 153 -12.56 -1.32 15.30
C GLY A 153 -11.75 -1.61 16.57
N GLY A 154 -10.86 -2.60 16.51
CA GLY A 154 -10.00 -3.01 17.63
C GLY A 154 -9.05 -1.91 18.14
N SER A 155 -8.75 -0.89 17.33
CA SER A 155 -7.90 0.24 17.74
C SER A 155 -8.68 1.37 18.45
N ALA A 156 -10.02 1.35 18.44
CA ALA A 156 -10.83 2.38 19.09
C ALA A 156 -10.65 2.42 20.63
N PRO A 157 -10.60 1.28 21.36
CA PRO A 157 -10.29 1.29 22.79
C PRO A 157 -8.92 1.89 23.11
N ALA A 158 -7.91 1.66 22.26
CA ALA A 158 -6.59 2.25 22.44
C ALA A 158 -6.61 3.77 22.24
N ALA A 159 -7.32 4.26 21.22
CA ALA A 159 -7.54 5.69 20.98
C ALA A 159 -8.24 6.38 22.18
N MET A 160 -9.31 5.76 22.67
CA MET A 160 -10.04 6.26 23.85
C MET A 160 -9.18 6.22 25.12
N ALA A 161 -8.43 5.14 25.34
CA ALA A 161 -7.57 5.00 26.51
C ALA A 161 -6.45 6.04 26.50
N PHE A 162 -5.87 6.33 25.33
CA PHE A 162 -4.89 7.41 25.17
C PHE A 162 -5.51 8.76 25.54
N ALA A 163 -6.64 9.13 24.94
CA ALA A 163 -7.30 10.41 25.21
C ALA A 163 -7.69 10.56 26.69
N THR A 164 -8.21 9.49 27.30
CA THR A 164 -8.61 9.48 28.71
C THR A 164 -7.42 9.69 29.65
N ARG A 165 -6.29 9.03 29.40
CA ARG A 165 -5.06 9.20 30.21
C ARG A 165 -4.51 10.62 30.09
N MET A 166 -4.72 11.24 28.94
CA MET A 166 -4.26 12.59 28.68
C MET A 166 -5.19 13.68 29.24
N LEU A 167 -6.34 13.35 29.83
CA LEU A 167 -7.18 14.32 30.57
C LEU A 167 -6.44 14.99 31.74
N SER A 168 -5.41 14.31 32.27
CA SER A 168 -4.52 14.87 33.29
C SER A 168 -3.58 15.95 32.75
N THR A 169 -3.41 16.03 31.42
CA THR A 169 -2.65 17.08 30.74
C THR A 169 -3.56 18.28 30.46
N ARG A 170 -3.02 19.50 30.45
CA ARG A 170 -3.80 20.72 30.10
C ARG A 170 -4.09 20.85 28.59
N ARG A 171 -4.01 19.75 27.83
CA ARG A 171 -4.20 19.75 26.36
C ARG A 171 -5.63 19.43 26.01
N ARG A 172 -6.15 20.02 24.93
CA ARG A 172 -7.47 19.66 24.39
C ARG A 172 -7.30 18.38 23.57
N ILE A 173 -7.82 17.27 24.07
CA ILE A 173 -7.64 15.96 23.45
C ILE A 173 -9.00 15.30 23.34
N GLU A 174 -9.30 14.76 22.16
CA GLU A 174 -10.54 14.07 21.88
C GLU A 174 -10.28 12.80 21.07
N ALA A 175 -11.10 11.79 21.31
CA ALA A 175 -11.09 10.54 20.57
C ALA A 175 -12.54 10.17 20.22
N PRO A 176 -13.13 10.78 19.18
CA PRO A 176 -14.46 10.40 18.72
C PRO A 176 -14.46 8.93 18.33
N THR A 177 -15.49 8.18 18.71
CA THR A 177 -15.58 6.73 18.41
C THR A 177 -16.21 6.44 17.06
N ASP A 178 -16.94 7.40 16.50
CA ASP A 178 -17.62 7.26 15.21
C ASP A 178 -16.71 7.72 14.07
N ALA A 179 -16.59 6.89 13.03
CA ALA A 179 -15.70 7.12 11.89
C ALA A 179 -16.05 8.41 11.11
N ILE A 180 -17.34 8.72 10.95
CA ILE A 180 -17.78 9.92 10.22
C ILE A 180 -17.44 11.16 11.06
N ILE A 181 -17.67 11.10 12.38
CA ILE A 181 -17.29 12.20 13.28
C ILE A 181 -15.76 12.38 13.28
N GLN A 182 -14.97 11.31 13.30
CA GLN A 182 -13.51 11.39 13.18
C GLN A 182 -13.11 12.12 11.90
N GLN A 183 -13.71 11.76 10.76
CA GLN A 183 -13.42 12.38 9.47
C GLN A 183 -13.82 13.87 9.41
N LEU A 184 -15.01 14.20 9.93
CA LEU A 184 -15.50 15.58 10.02
C LEU A 184 -14.65 16.43 10.95
N ALA A 185 -14.24 15.88 12.10
CA ALA A 185 -13.37 16.54 13.07
C ALA A 185 -11.96 16.74 12.50
N ALA A 186 -11.44 15.75 11.76
CA ALA A 186 -10.15 15.82 11.08
C ALA A 186 -10.14 16.94 10.04
N GLY A 187 -11.22 17.10 9.27
CA GLY A 187 -11.38 18.21 8.32
C GLY A 187 -11.56 19.60 8.95
N GLN A 188 -11.51 19.71 10.29
CA GLN A 188 -11.57 20.95 11.05
C GLN A 188 -10.29 21.23 11.87
N LEU A 189 -9.23 20.44 11.69
CA LEU A 189 -7.94 20.70 12.33
C LEU A 189 -7.25 21.93 11.70
N GLY A 190 -6.57 22.72 12.53
CA GLY A 190 -5.79 23.89 12.12
C GLY A 190 -4.28 23.74 12.34
N ASP A 191 -3.52 24.80 12.04
CA ASP A 191 -2.04 24.82 11.98
C ASP A 191 -1.30 24.52 13.30
N GLY A 192 -2.01 24.45 14.42
CA GLY A 192 -1.49 24.07 15.74
C GLY A 192 -2.03 22.73 16.26
N ASP A 193 -2.85 22.03 15.47
CA ASP A 193 -3.52 20.81 15.88
C ASP A 193 -2.76 19.56 15.41
N VAL A 194 -2.94 18.45 16.12
CA VAL A 194 -2.30 17.16 15.80
C VAL A 194 -3.36 16.09 15.62
N LEU A 195 -3.25 15.30 14.56
CA LEU A 195 -3.98 14.04 14.41
C LEU A 195 -3.07 12.87 14.81
N LEU A 196 -3.52 12.05 15.75
CA LEU A 196 -2.88 10.78 16.11
C LEU A 196 -3.73 9.62 15.60
N ALA A 197 -3.26 8.92 14.57
CA ALA A 197 -3.92 7.72 14.06
C ALA A 197 -3.37 6.46 14.74
N ILE A 198 -4.26 5.66 15.31
CA ILE A 198 -3.94 4.35 15.89
C ILE A 198 -4.57 3.28 15.02
N SER A 199 -3.73 2.46 14.40
CA SER A 199 -4.14 1.32 13.59
C SER A 199 -3.13 0.20 13.80
N ASP A 200 -3.63 -0.94 14.30
CA ASP A 200 -2.81 -2.13 14.55
C ASP A 200 -2.21 -2.69 13.26
N THR A 201 -3.01 -2.78 12.20
CA THR A 201 -2.60 -3.27 10.87
C THR A 201 -1.92 -2.23 9.99
N GLY A 202 -1.85 -0.96 10.42
CA GLY A 202 -1.42 0.17 9.59
C GLY A 202 -2.38 0.54 8.45
N TRP A 203 -3.44 -0.25 8.23
CA TRP A 203 -4.41 -0.03 7.16
C TRP A 203 -5.82 -0.36 7.64
N ASN A 204 -6.57 0.69 7.97
CA ASN A 204 -8.00 0.65 8.26
C ASN A 204 -8.66 1.78 7.46
N PRO A 205 -9.53 1.49 6.47
CA PRO A 205 -10.04 2.49 5.54
C PRO A 205 -10.64 3.71 6.22
N ARG A 206 -11.38 3.54 7.33
CA ARG A 206 -11.97 4.64 8.10
C ARG A 206 -10.93 5.51 8.81
N THR A 207 -9.88 4.88 9.33
CA THR A 207 -8.79 5.58 10.02
C THR A 207 -7.91 6.33 9.02
N VAL A 208 -7.69 5.73 7.85
CA VAL A 208 -6.98 6.35 6.72
C VAL A 208 -7.79 7.52 6.15
N GLU A 209 -9.09 7.34 5.90
CA GLU A 209 -10.00 8.40 5.44
C GLU A 209 -10.00 9.61 6.40
N ALA A 210 -9.95 9.39 7.71
CA ALA A 210 -9.84 10.47 8.69
C ALA A 210 -8.47 11.16 8.64
N ALA A 211 -7.38 10.39 8.52
CA ALA A 211 -6.03 10.95 8.35
C ALA A 211 -5.89 11.73 7.03
N GLU A 212 -6.56 11.30 5.96
CA GLU A 212 -6.63 12.00 4.67
C GLU A 212 -7.55 13.23 4.73
N ALA A 213 -8.65 13.19 5.48
CA ALA A 213 -9.52 14.35 5.65
C ALA A 213 -8.82 15.51 6.38
N ALA A 214 -7.90 15.19 7.30
CA ALA A 214 -6.98 16.20 7.85
C ALA A 214 -6.05 16.82 6.79
N ARG A 215 -5.81 16.14 5.67
CA ARG A 215 -5.08 16.66 4.50
C ARG A 215 -5.97 17.50 3.56
N GLY A 216 -7.28 17.22 3.52
CA GLY A 216 -8.21 17.72 2.49
C GLY A 216 -8.57 19.21 2.50
N ARG A 217 -8.20 19.99 3.54
CA ARG A 217 -8.38 21.47 3.55
C ARG A 217 -7.10 22.26 3.27
N ALA A 218 -5.99 21.57 3.05
CA ALA A 218 -4.72 22.14 2.66
C ALA A 218 -3.94 21.10 1.86
N ALA A 219 -4.22 21.00 0.56
CA ALA A 219 -3.62 20.00 -0.32
C ALA A 219 -2.08 20.04 -0.41
N MET A 220 -1.37 21.00 0.20
CA MET A 220 0.10 21.10 0.17
C MET A 220 0.72 21.75 1.42
N THR A 221 -0.03 21.99 2.50
CA THR A 221 0.52 22.76 3.64
C THR A 221 0.06 22.22 4.98
N MET A 222 1.04 21.71 5.75
CA MET A 222 1.03 21.52 7.21
C MET A 222 0.60 20.15 7.78
N ALA A 223 1.16 19.07 7.24
CA ALA A 223 1.97 18.24 8.12
C ALA A 223 3.43 18.67 7.89
N THR A 224 4.14 19.17 8.90
CA THR A 224 5.54 19.58 8.68
C THR A 224 6.35 18.39 8.19
N ARG A 225 6.09 17.18 8.71
CA ARG A 225 6.71 15.91 8.29
C ARG A 225 5.82 14.69 8.61
N ILE A 226 5.87 13.66 7.79
CA ILE A 226 5.31 12.31 7.96
C ILE A 226 6.49 11.36 8.20
N ALA A 227 6.35 10.41 9.12
CA ALA A 227 7.28 9.30 9.29
C ALA A 227 6.65 7.99 8.79
N LEU A 228 7.30 7.31 7.85
CA LEU A 228 6.93 5.96 7.40
C LEU A 228 7.78 4.94 8.16
N LEU A 229 7.15 3.84 8.58
CA LEU A 229 7.82 2.77 9.30
C LEU A 229 7.62 1.42 8.59
N ASP A 230 8.70 0.66 8.47
CA ASP A 230 8.72 -0.74 8.04
C ASP A 230 9.24 -1.62 9.17
N GLY A 231 8.48 -2.62 9.60
CA GLY A 231 8.86 -3.50 10.71
C GLY A 231 9.22 -2.76 12.02
N GLY A 232 8.63 -1.59 12.26
CA GLY A 232 8.93 -0.73 13.42
C GLY A 232 10.18 0.14 13.27
N LYS A 233 10.89 0.10 12.13
CA LYS A 233 12.01 1.00 11.81
C LYS A 233 11.53 2.14 10.94
N VAL A 234 12.01 3.35 11.20
CA VAL A 234 11.71 4.51 10.36
C VAL A 234 12.42 4.35 9.02
N GLU A 235 11.65 4.31 7.93
CA GLU A 235 12.15 4.23 6.55
C GLU A 235 12.42 5.62 5.95
N GLN A 236 11.52 6.58 6.20
CA GLN A 236 11.67 7.97 5.74
C GLN A 236 10.87 8.92 6.62
N ILE A 237 11.43 10.10 6.89
CA ILE A 237 10.72 11.22 7.51
C ILE A 237 10.85 12.44 6.61
N GLY A 238 9.74 12.94 6.07
CA GLY A 238 9.73 14.10 5.17
C GLY A 238 8.36 14.73 5.07
N THR A 239 8.23 15.86 4.38
CA THR A 239 6.91 16.40 4.02
C THR A 239 6.12 15.35 3.22
N PRO A 240 4.78 15.44 3.17
CA PRO A 240 3.99 14.55 2.32
C PRO A 240 4.47 14.54 0.86
N GLU A 241 4.86 15.71 0.36
CA GLU A 241 5.44 15.89 -0.98
C GLU A 241 6.79 15.17 -1.11
N GLU A 242 7.71 15.35 -0.16
CA GLU A 242 9.02 14.67 -0.18
C GLU A 242 8.89 13.14 -0.16
N VAL A 243 8.00 12.60 0.67
CA VAL A 243 7.81 11.14 0.78
C VAL A 243 7.10 10.58 -0.46
N TYR A 244 6.22 11.38 -1.10
CA TYR A 244 5.50 10.97 -2.30
C TYR A 244 6.34 11.09 -3.58
N ASP A 245 6.97 12.25 -3.79
CA ASP A 245 7.72 12.62 -5.00
C ASP A 245 9.18 12.17 -4.94
N ARG A 246 9.77 12.00 -3.76
CA ARG A 246 11.16 11.57 -3.59
C ARG A 246 11.26 10.44 -2.56
N PRO A 247 10.61 9.28 -2.80
CA PRO A 247 10.69 8.14 -1.91
C PRO A 247 12.14 7.65 -1.77
N GLU A 248 12.60 7.43 -0.55
CA GLU A 248 13.97 7.00 -0.24
C GLU A 248 14.21 5.50 -0.45
N SER A 249 13.14 4.70 -0.48
CA SER A 249 13.21 3.26 -0.69
C SER A 249 12.03 2.73 -1.48
N VAL A 250 12.18 1.51 -2.01
CA VAL A 250 11.12 0.76 -2.72
C VAL A 250 9.88 0.60 -1.82
N PHE A 251 10.08 0.36 -0.52
CA PHE A 251 8.99 0.30 0.46
C PHE A 251 8.17 1.59 0.47
N VAL A 252 8.83 2.74 0.62
CA VAL A 252 8.15 4.04 0.65
C VAL A 252 7.42 4.32 -0.66
N ALA A 253 8.08 4.02 -1.79
CA ALA A 253 7.51 4.20 -3.13
C ALA A 253 6.24 3.36 -3.34
N GLY A 254 6.23 2.12 -2.84
CA GLY A 254 5.09 1.20 -2.91
C GLY A 254 4.00 1.46 -1.87
N PHE A 255 4.29 2.22 -0.81
CA PHE A 255 3.37 2.44 0.30
C PHE A 255 2.39 3.59 0.05
N LEU A 256 2.83 4.66 -0.62
CA LEU A 256 2.01 5.85 -0.86
C LEU A 256 1.41 5.87 -2.26
N GLY A 257 0.21 6.44 -2.40
CA GLY A 257 -0.50 6.59 -3.67
C GLY A 257 -1.53 5.50 -3.93
N SER A 258 -2.54 5.82 -4.74
CA SER A 258 -3.53 4.87 -5.21
C SER A 258 -3.80 5.11 -6.70
N PRO A 259 -3.32 4.27 -7.62
CA PRO A 259 -2.45 3.11 -7.39
C PRO A 259 -1.06 3.50 -6.83
N PRO A 260 -0.32 2.57 -6.21
CA PRO A 260 1.06 2.82 -5.77
C PRO A 260 2.01 3.03 -6.96
N MET A 261 3.26 3.43 -6.70
CA MET A 261 4.28 3.57 -7.74
C MET A 261 4.46 2.25 -8.51
N ASN A 262 4.56 2.33 -9.84
CA ASN A 262 4.96 1.19 -10.65
C ASN A 262 6.43 0.90 -10.37
N LEU A 263 6.72 -0.30 -9.87
CA LEU A 263 8.06 -0.74 -9.49
C LEU A 263 8.43 -1.94 -10.37
N LEU A 264 9.40 -1.75 -11.25
CA LEU A 264 9.73 -2.68 -12.33
C LEU A 264 11.21 -3.07 -12.25
N ASP A 265 11.51 -4.35 -12.13
CA ASP A 265 12.88 -4.84 -12.19
C ASP A 265 13.52 -4.52 -13.54
N ALA A 266 14.72 -3.94 -13.51
CA ALA A 266 15.44 -3.54 -14.70
C ALA A 266 16.96 -3.61 -14.52
N ARG A 267 17.67 -3.39 -15.63
CA ARG A 267 19.13 -3.26 -15.63
C ARG A 267 19.53 -1.87 -16.08
N LEU A 268 20.41 -1.26 -15.30
CA LEU A 268 21.05 0.02 -15.53
C LEU A 268 22.44 -0.21 -16.13
N ARG A 269 22.81 0.55 -17.16
CA ARG A 269 24.18 0.63 -17.69
C ARG A 269 24.39 1.96 -18.41
N GLY A 270 25.62 2.44 -18.50
CA GLY A 270 25.91 3.63 -19.30
C GLY A 270 27.40 3.89 -19.46
N ASP A 271 27.82 4.34 -20.63
CA ASP A 271 29.20 4.80 -20.89
C ASP A 271 29.23 6.30 -21.22
N ASP A 272 28.25 6.77 -22.01
CA ASP A 272 28.02 8.20 -22.32
C ASP A 272 26.59 8.65 -21.91
N ARG A 273 25.61 7.75 -22.09
CA ARG A 273 24.24 7.95 -21.62
C ARG A 273 23.80 6.76 -20.78
N ILE A 274 23.11 7.06 -19.69
CA ILE A 274 22.53 6.07 -18.81
C ILE A 274 21.29 5.49 -19.48
N ILE A 275 21.27 4.17 -19.61
CA ILE A 275 20.19 3.41 -20.19
C ILE A 275 19.68 2.44 -19.15
N VAL A 276 18.37 2.45 -18.93
CA VAL A 276 17.66 1.43 -18.17
C VAL A 276 16.82 0.61 -19.13
N SER A 277 16.96 -0.70 -19.05
CA SER A 277 16.24 -1.62 -19.93
C SER A 277 15.77 -2.87 -19.19
N ALA A 278 14.60 -3.32 -19.59
CA ALA A 278 14.02 -4.62 -19.24
C ALA A 278 13.16 -5.08 -20.45
N GLU A 279 12.52 -6.24 -20.35
CA GLU A 279 11.55 -6.64 -21.38
C GLU A 279 10.42 -5.60 -21.48
N GLY A 280 10.21 -5.06 -22.69
CA GLY A 280 9.22 -4.02 -22.94
C GLY A 280 9.57 -2.64 -22.37
N ILE A 281 10.72 -2.45 -21.71
CA ILE A 281 11.13 -1.16 -21.12
C ILE A 281 12.39 -0.65 -21.81
N ARG A 282 12.32 0.58 -22.30
CA ARG A 282 13.49 1.31 -22.79
C ARG A 282 13.48 2.73 -22.25
N ALA A 283 14.46 3.03 -21.40
CA ALA A 283 14.63 4.35 -20.81
C ALA A 283 16.04 4.88 -21.10
N GLN A 284 16.14 5.96 -21.86
CA GLN A 284 17.35 6.76 -22.02
C GLN A 284 17.28 7.94 -21.06
N LEU A 285 18.08 7.90 -20.01
CA LEU A 285 18.02 8.89 -18.94
C LEU A 285 19.09 9.96 -19.19
N TRP A 286 19.87 10.26 -18.16
CA TRP A 286 20.83 11.34 -18.09
C TRP A 286 22.15 10.97 -18.78
N GLN A 287 22.96 11.97 -19.14
CA GLN A 287 24.34 11.74 -19.56
C GLN A 287 25.16 11.25 -18.37
N GLY A 288 26.02 10.27 -18.59
CA GLY A 288 26.80 9.69 -17.51
C GLY A 288 27.33 8.30 -17.79
N ARG A 289 28.29 7.89 -16.95
CA ARG A 289 28.88 6.57 -16.95
C ARG A 289 28.52 5.83 -15.67
N VAL A 290 28.06 4.59 -15.82
CA VAL A 290 27.75 3.69 -14.71
C VAL A 290 27.96 2.25 -15.16
N ASP A 291 28.62 1.46 -14.33
CA ASP A 291 28.75 0.02 -14.56
C ASP A 291 27.38 -0.66 -14.53
N GLU A 292 27.29 -1.83 -15.16
CA GLU A 292 26.04 -2.59 -15.18
C GLU A 292 25.58 -2.95 -13.76
N ARG A 293 24.31 -2.67 -13.46
CA ARG A 293 23.70 -2.92 -12.16
C ARG A 293 22.23 -3.29 -12.29
N GLU A 294 21.78 -4.18 -11.42
CA GLU A 294 20.34 -4.44 -11.25
C GLU A 294 19.68 -3.36 -10.42
N VAL A 295 18.57 -2.82 -10.93
CA VAL A 295 17.83 -1.73 -10.32
C VAL A 295 16.34 -2.03 -10.35
N VAL A 296 15.57 -1.32 -9.55
CA VAL A 296 14.12 -1.21 -9.66
C VAL A 296 13.82 0.16 -10.26
N LEU A 297 13.13 0.20 -11.40
CA LEU A 297 12.62 1.41 -12.01
C LEU A 297 11.25 1.75 -11.40
N GLY A 298 11.14 2.95 -10.85
CA GLY A 298 9.94 3.51 -10.28
C GLY A 298 9.32 4.58 -11.16
N VAL A 299 8.02 4.51 -11.45
CA VAL A 299 7.27 5.59 -12.10
C VAL A 299 5.84 5.66 -11.55
N ARG A 300 5.37 6.85 -11.18
CA ARG A 300 4.00 7.02 -10.66
C ARG A 300 2.96 6.78 -11.78
N PRO A 301 1.79 6.18 -11.48
CA PRO A 301 0.75 5.94 -12.48
C PRO A 301 0.31 7.19 -13.25
N GLU A 302 0.26 8.34 -12.59
CA GLU A 302 -0.11 9.64 -13.15
C GLU A 302 0.97 10.29 -14.03
N HIS A 303 2.17 9.73 -14.04
CA HIS A 303 3.28 10.19 -14.90
C HIS A 303 3.41 9.37 -16.18
N LEU A 304 2.48 8.44 -16.45
CA LEU A 304 2.46 7.62 -17.65
C LEU A 304 1.52 8.18 -18.73
N ARG A 305 2.17 8.48 -19.85
CA ARG A 305 1.72 8.88 -21.19
C ARG A 305 1.17 7.80 -22.10
N LEU A 306 0.33 8.10 -23.08
CA LEU A 306 0.57 7.55 -24.42
C LEU A 306 1.87 8.17 -24.99
N ALA A 307 2.70 7.37 -25.66
CA ALA A 307 3.98 7.79 -26.19
C ALA A 307 3.86 8.60 -27.49
N GLU A 308 4.77 9.54 -27.66
CA GLU A 308 5.08 10.27 -28.88
C GLU A 308 6.41 9.77 -29.46
N SER A 309 6.69 10.05 -30.74
CA SER A 309 7.87 9.52 -31.43
C SER A 309 9.22 9.98 -30.86
N THR A 310 9.21 11.01 -30.00
CA THR A 310 10.40 11.64 -29.42
C THR A 310 10.69 11.20 -27.97
N ASP A 311 9.88 10.30 -27.40
CA ASP A 311 10.00 9.94 -25.99
C ASP A 311 11.24 9.07 -25.70
N ASP A 312 12.02 9.50 -24.73
CA ASP A 312 13.26 8.83 -24.30
C ASP A 312 13.00 7.65 -23.34
N VAL A 313 11.88 7.68 -22.62
CA VAL A 313 11.44 6.62 -21.68
C VAL A 313 10.11 6.06 -22.14
N THR A 314 10.13 4.77 -22.49
CA THR A 314 9.01 4.08 -23.12
C THR A 314 8.78 2.69 -22.54
N PHE A 315 7.52 2.29 -22.53
CA PHE A 315 7.03 1.01 -22.05
C PHE A 315 6.10 0.42 -23.11
N ASP A 316 6.47 -0.70 -23.73
CA ASP A 316 5.60 -1.47 -24.62
C ASP A 316 4.68 -2.34 -23.78
N VAL A 317 3.40 -1.97 -23.72
CA VAL A 317 2.44 -2.58 -22.81
C VAL A 317 1.23 -3.15 -23.52
N ARG A 318 0.65 -4.19 -22.92
CA ARG A 318 -0.71 -4.62 -23.23
C ARG A 318 -1.64 -4.09 -22.14
N VAL A 319 -2.72 -3.41 -22.53
CA VAL A 319 -3.76 -2.97 -21.60
C VAL A 319 -4.66 -4.18 -21.30
N ASP A 320 -4.79 -4.55 -20.03
CA ASP A 320 -5.63 -5.67 -19.61
C ASP A 320 -7.03 -5.20 -19.18
N LEU A 321 -7.11 -4.10 -18.43
CA LEU A 321 -8.36 -3.53 -17.91
C LEU A 321 -8.28 -2.01 -17.85
N VAL A 322 -9.40 -1.34 -18.07
CA VAL A 322 -9.55 0.10 -17.79
C VAL A 322 -10.73 0.28 -16.84
N GLU A 323 -10.44 0.79 -15.64
CA GLU A 323 -11.42 1.16 -14.63
C GLU A 323 -11.81 2.62 -14.78
N ASN A 324 -13.10 2.90 -14.64
CA ASN A 324 -13.64 4.25 -14.73
C ASN A 324 -14.11 4.71 -13.35
N LEU A 325 -13.43 5.75 -12.83
CA LEU A 325 -13.69 6.33 -11.52
C LEU A 325 -14.41 7.68 -11.62
N GLY A 326 -15.13 7.91 -12.71
CA GLY A 326 -15.87 9.15 -12.98
C GLY A 326 -15.04 10.17 -13.74
N SER A 327 -14.26 11.00 -13.03
CA SER A 327 -13.40 12.04 -13.63
C SER A 327 -12.03 11.53 -14.07
N GLU A 328 -11.66 10.33 -13.63
CA GLU A 328 -10.39 9.68 -13.91
C GLU A 328 -10.61 8.24 -14.37
N GLU A 329 -9.61 7.71 -15.07
CA GLU A 329 -9.51 6.29 -15.41
C GLU A 329 -8.19 5.74 -14.87
N ILE A 330 -8.24 4.47 -14.46
CA ILE A 330 -7.05 3.69 -14.12
C ILE A 330 -6.96 2.53 -15.12
N ALA A 331 -5.90 2.51 -15.92
CA ALA A 331 -5.63 1.39 -16.82
C ALA A 331 -4.59 0.47 -16.19
N HIS A 332 -4.92 -0.82 -16.09
CA HIS A 332 -4.01 -1.87 -15.67
C HIS A 332 -3.43 -2.53 -16.91
N CYS A 333 -2.11 -2.57 -16.97
CA CYS A 333 -1.34 -2.99 -18.12
C CYS A 333 -0.26 -4.01 -17.72
N LEU A 334 0.26 -4.71 -18.72
CA LEU A 334 1.44 -5.58 -18.58
C LEU A 334 2.55 -5.10 -19.50
N VAL A 335 3.76 -5.00 -18.96
CA VAL A 335 5.01 -4.75 -19.69
C VAL A 335 5.92 -5.97 -19.52
N GLY A 336 6.14 -6.73 -20.60
CA GLY A 336 6.62 -8.11 -20.47
C GLY A 336 5.69 -8.91 -19.54
N ASP A 337 6.27 -9.46 -18.46
CA ASP A 337 5.52 -10.18 -17.40
C ASP A 337 5.18 -9.32 -16.17
N SER A 338 5.56 -8.04 -16.16
CA SER A 338 5.38 -7.14 -15.02
C SER A 338 4.09 -6.33 -15.14
N ALA A 339 3.38 -6.15 -14.03
CA ALA A 339 2.19 -5.31 -13.96
C ALA A 339 2.55 -3.84 -13.80
N LEU A 340 1.78 -2.98 -14.46
CA LEU A 340 1.90 -1.53 -14.41
C LEU A 340 0.50 -0.91 -14.48
N ALA A 341 0.28 0.15 -13.70
CA ALA A 341 -0.93 0.95 -13.73
C ALA A 341 -0.65 2.34 -14.31
N VAL A 342 -1.62 2.86 -15.07
CA VAL A 342 -1.67 4.24 -15.54
C VAL A 342 -2.89 4.90 -14.92
N ARG A 343 -2.75 6.11 -14.39
CA ARG A 343 -3.86 6.91 -13.88
C ARG A 343 -3.92 8.22 -14.64
N GLY A 344 -5.10 8.64 -15.08
CA GLY A 344 -5.22 9.92 -15.77
C GLY A 344 -6.64 10.45 -15.80
N ARG A 345 -6.78 11.71 -16.23
CA ARG A 345 -8.09 12.31 -16.48
C ARG A 345 -8.79 11.54 -17.58
N ARG A 346 -10.09 11.31 -17.38
CA ARG A 346 -10.92 10.65 -18.37
C ARG A 346 -11.18 11.58 -19.58
N PRO A 347 -11.04 11.09 -20.83
CA PRO A 347 -10.52 9.77 -21.21
C PRO A 347 -8.99 9.73 -21.23
N THR A 348 -8.44 8.61 -20.77
CA THR A 348 -6.99 8.31 -20.85
C THR A 348 -6.54 7.93 -22.27
N GLY A 349 -7.49 7.55 -23.13
CA GLY A 349 -7.20 7.08 -24.49
C GLY A 349 -6.73 5.62 -24.56
N LEU A 350 -6.74 4.90 -23.44
CA LEU A 350 -6.38 3.49 -23.35
C LEU A 350 -7.62 2.61 -23.48
N LEU A 351 -7.51 1.49 -24.19
CA LEU A 351 -8.58 0.52 -24.37
C LEU A 351 -8.10 -0.88 -23.99
N ALA A 352 -8.93 -1.60 -23.24
CA ALA A 352 -8.63 -2.97 -22.83
C ALA A 352 -8.44 -3.89 -24.05
N GLY A 353 -7.40 -4.72 -24.00
CA GLY A 353 -7.00 -5.65 -25.05
C GLY A 353 -6.01 -5.09 -26.08
N GLU A 354 -5.75 -3.78 -26.09
CA GLU A 354 -4.81 -3.18 -27.03
C GLU A 354 -3.36 -3.25 -26.56
N ARG A 355 -2.43 -3.21 -27.52
CA ARG A 355 -1.01 -3.00 -27.27
C ARG A 355 -0.65 -1.57 -27.63
N VAL A 356 -0.04 -0.87 -26.70
CA VAL A 356 0.30 0.55 -26.82
C VAL A 356 1.70 0.78 -26.26
N ILE A 357 2.34 1.85 -26.71
CA ILE A 357 3.57 2.33 -26.11
C ILE A 357 3.20 3.46 -25.17
N LEU A 358 3.52 3.29 -23.89
CA LEU A 358 3.44 4.35 -22.90
C LEU A 358 4.77 5.08 -22.78
N ALA A 359 4.73 6.31 -22.31
CA ALA A 359 5.94 7.10 -22.07
C ALA A 359 5.92 7.77 -20.70
N ALA A 360 7.10 8.08 -20.17
CA ALA A 360 7.27 8.92 -18.99
C ALA A 360 8.31 9.99 -19.28
N ASP A 361 8.23 11.11 -18.56
CA ASP A 361 9.33 12.07 -18.57
C ASP A 361 10.49 11.50 -17.72
N PRO A 362 11.75 11.52 -18.19
CA PRO A 362 12.92 11.10 -17.41
C PRO A 362 13.00 11.73 -16.00
N GLN A 363 12.46 12.93 -15.78
CA GLN A 363 12.47 13.60 -14.47
C GLN A 363 11.55 12.92 -13.43
N HIS A 364 10.55 12.16 -13.90
CA HIS A 364 9.59 11.44 -13.07
C HIS A 364 9.94 9.95 -12.92
N VAL A 365 11.13 9.55 -13.39
CA VAL A 365 11.66 8.20 -13.23
C VAL A 365 12.56 8.14 -12.00
N HIS A 366 12.28 7.18 -11.13
CA HIS A 366 13.10 6.87 -9.95
C HIS A 366 13.85 5.58 -10.20
N LEU A 367 15.08 5.50 -9.72
CA LEU A 367 15.86 4.26 -9.73
C LEU A 367 16.17 3.88 -8.29
N PHE A 368 15.99 2.61 -7.96
CA PHE A 368 16.38 2.04 -6.67
C PHE A 368 17.38 0.93 -6.91
N ASP A 369 18.37 0.83 -6.04
CA ASP A 369 19.31 -0.29 -6.03
C ASP A 369 18.58 -1.58 -5.64
N LYS A 370 18.67 -2.64 -6.45
CA LYS A 370 17.87 -3.86 -6.24
C LYS A 370 18.23 -4.59 -4.94
N ALA A 371 19.50 -4.56 -4.54
CA ALA A 371 19.98 -5.29 -3.37
C ALA A 371 19.59 -4.61 -2.06
N SER A 372 19.72 -3.29 -2.00
CA SER A 372 19.44 -2.50 -0.79
C SER A 372 18.02 -1.93 -0.74
N GLY A 373 17.33 -1.86 -1.88
CA GLY A 373 16.02 -1.21 -2.00
C GLY A 373 16.07 0.32 -1.86
N ARG A 374 17.26 0.93 -1.78
CA ARG A 374 17.43 2.38 -1.57
C ARG A 374 17.46 3.15 -2.89
N ARG A 375 16.92 4.36 -2.89
CA ARG A 375 16.90 5.24 -4.06
C ARG A 375 18.32 5.63 -4.47
N LEU A 376 18.60 5.55 -5.76
CA LEU A 376 19.82 6.04 -6.38
C LEU A 376 19.67 7.53 -6.68
N GLU A 377 20.71 8.30 -6.38
CA GLU A 377 20.79 9.72 -6.73
C GLU A 377 21.83 9.95 -7.81
N TRP A 378 21.48 10.77 -8.79
CA TRP A 378 22.43 11.24 -9.78
C TRP A 378 23.28 12.36 -9.19
N ILE A 379 24.60 12.19 -9.23
CA ILE A 379 25.57 13.22 -8.83
C ILE A 379 26.35 13.59 -10.10
N PRO A 380 26.19 14.81 -10.64
CA PRO A 380 27.01 15.26 -11.76
C PRO A 380 28.50 15.25 -11.39
N ASP A 381 29.37 14.90 -12.33
CA ASP A 381 30.84 14.94 -12.21
C ASP A 381 31.36 16.41 -12.11
N SER A 382 30.97 17.15 -11.07
CA SER A 382 31.59 18.42 -10.66
C SER A 382 31.07 18.95 -9.32
N VAL A 383 30.91 18.12 -8.28
CA VAL A 383 30.88 18.62 -6.90
C VAL A 383 31.76 17.73 -6.03
N PRO A 384 32.95 18.20 -5.57
CA PRO A 384 33.74 17.43 -4.62
C PRO A 384 32.91 17.19 -3.34
N ALA A 385 33.03 15.99 -2.78
CA ALA A 385 32.20 15.39 -1.72
C ALA A 385 32.22 16.09 -0.33
N ASN A 386 32.48 17.39 -0.26
CA ASN A 386 32.62 18.16 0.99
C ASN A 386 31.53 19.22 1.22
N VAL A 387 30.36 19.13 0.57
CA VAL A 387 29.23 20.04 0.84
C VAL A 387 27.93 19.24 1.00
N LEU A 388 27.85 18.35 1.99
CA LEU A 388 26.58 17.77 2.47
C LEU A 388 26.59 17.56 4.00
N THR A 389 27.21 18.49 4.73
CA THR A 389 26.93 18.69 6.16
C THR A 389 26.64 20.17 6.36
N ASP A 390 25.44 20.44 6.89
CA ASP A 390 24.85 21.73 7.25
C ASP A 390 24.13 22.50 6.12
N ALA A 391 22.84 22.20 5.97
CA ALA A 391 21.76 23.18 5.83
C ALA A 391 20.43 22.57 6.33
#